data_AF-A0A1I8B000-F1
#
_entry.id   AF-A0A1I8B000-F1
#
_cell.length_a   1.000
_cell.length_b   1.000
_cell.length_c   1.000
_cell.angle_alpha   90.00
_cell.angle_beta   90.00
_cell.angle_gamma   90.00
#
_symmetry.space_group_name_H-M   'P 1'
#
loop_
_entity.id
_entity.type
_entity.pdbx_description
1 polymer ?
#
loop_
_entity_poly.entity_id
_entity_poly.type
_entity_poly.pdbx_seq_one_letter_code
_entity_poly.pdbx_strand_id
1 'polypeptide(L)'
;MFNESLNISLNDLDINESPCVDCNKSPLCNNKTFFESKLFCLEKSNKTNKIIKGNRICESECFVYRDKLGIVNQGCGNCSLFSGYIDCKNCKENNYCNNERIISKQCWEDNNRKCKIEFDDPCYIYRTPTNGVKKGCGKCPFYTCKECTEHLCNENIANYCFGYMGSYKECFDKESFCYIAKIEFENEGWIL
;
A
#
# COMPACT_ATOMS: atom_id res chain seq x y z
N MET A 1 -6.45 42.57 20.54
CA MET A 1 -5.49 41.44 20.67
C MET A 1 -5.22 40.91 19.28
N PHE A 2 -4.08 41.30 18.70
CA PHE A 2 -3.58 40.73 17.46
C PHE A 2 -2.89 39.41 17.81
N ASN A 3 -3.27 38.33 17.14
CA ASN A 3 -2.70 37.01 17.39
C ASN A 3 -1.37 36.90 16.62
N GLU A 4 -0.26 37.10 17.35
CA GLU A 4 1.09 36.80 16.90
C GLU A 4 1.24 35.30 16.69
N SER A 5 1.06 34.81 15.45
CA SER A 5 1.58 33.52 14.97
C SER A 5 1.32 33.34 13.47
N LEU A 6 1.97 34.15 12.62
CA LEU A 6 2.15 33.84 11.19
C LEU A 6 3.25 34.74 10.62
N ASN A 7 4.48 34.53 11.10
CA ASN A 7 5.68 35.17 10.56
C ASN A 7 6.44 34.17 9.67
N ILE A 8 5.74 33.59 8.70
CA ILE A 8 6.38 32.88 7.59
C ILE A 8 6.64 33.92 6.52
N SER A 9 7.92 34.10 6.15
CA SER A 9 8.30 34.88 4.98
C SER A 9 7.57 34.34 3.76
N LEU A 10 6.62 35.11 3.20
CA LEU A 10 5.89 34.77 1.98
C LEU A 10 6.82 34.49 0.78
N ASN A 11 8.09 34.89 0.87
CA ASN A 11 9.09 34.70 -0.18
C ASN A 11 9.55 33.23 -0.33
N ASP A 12 9.32 32.38 0.67
CA ASP A 12 9.70 30.95 0.64
C ASP A 12 8.52 30.02 0.34
N LEU A 13 7.31 30.56 0.21
CA LEU A 13 6.11 29.81 -0.15
C LEU A 13 5.86 29.95 -1.65
N ASP A 14 5.91 28.84 -2.38
CA ASP A 14 5.26 28.82 -3.69
C ASP A 14 3.76 28.91 -3.44
N ILE A 15 3.21 30.12 -3.59
CA ILE A 15 1.78 30.41 -3.45
C ILE A 15 0.96 29.52 -4.40
N ASN A 16 1.57 29.06 -5.51
CA ASN A 16 0.93 28.11 -6.43
C ASN A 16 0.91 26.67 -5.92
N GLU A 17 1.52 26.35 -4.79
CA GLU A 17 1.46 25.03 -4.15
C GLU A 17 0.62 25.04 -2.87
N SER A 18 0.26 26.22 -2.35
CA SER A 18 -0.59 26.35 -1.17
C SER A 18 -2.07 26.28 -1.53
N PRO A 19 -2.91 25.54 -0.78
CA PRO A 19 -4.36 25.55 -0.99
C PRO A 19 -4.93 26.96 -0.86
N CYS A 20 -5.62 27.40 -1.90
CA CYS A 20 -6.18 28.75 -1.98
C CYS A 20 -7.67 28.67 -2.30
N VAL A 21 -8.44 29.59 -1.71
CA VAL A 21 -9.87 29.71 -1.94
C VAL A 21 -10.15 31.08 -2.53
N ASP A 22 -10.75 31.08 -3.73
CA ASP A 22 -11.21 32.30 -4.35
C ASP A 22 -12.50 32.81 -3.69
N CYS A 23 -12.50 34.10 -3.42
CA CYS A 23 -13.53 34.86 -2.75
C CYS A 23 -14.58 35.44 -3.71
N ASN A 24 -14.41 35.27 -5.02
CA ASN A 24 -15.18 35.92 -6.08
C ASN A 24 -16.71 35.78 -6.00
N LYS A 25 -17.27 34.82 -5.24
CA LYS A 25 -18.72 34.59 -5.12
C LYS A 25 -19.35 35.05 -3.79
N SER A 26 -18.59 35.58 -2.83
CA SER A 26 -19.14 36.00 -1.53
C SER A 26 -18.36 37.16 -0.92
N PRO A 27 -18.99 38.27 -0.51
CA PRO A 27 -18.30 39.29 0.30
C PRO A 27 -17.86 38.70 1.65
N LEU A 28 -16.74 39.20 2.20
CA LEU A 28 -16.20 38.84 3.53
C LEU A 28 -15.90 37.33 3.75
N CYS A 29 -15.60 36.62 2.68
CA CYS A 29 -15.23 35.19 2.68
C CYS A 29 -13.80 34.89 3.15
N ASN A 30 -12.98 35.90 3.40
CA ASN A 30 -11.61 35.77 3.91
C ASN A 30 -11.60 35.41 5.41
N ASN A 31 -12.37 34.39 5.80
CA ASN A 31 -12.45 33.88 7.15
C ASN A 31 -12.15 32.38 7.19
N LYS A 32 -11.67 31.92 8.36
CA LYS A 32 -11.24 30.54 8.58
C LYS A 32 -12.36 29.53 8.27
N THR A 33 -13.57 29.81 8.73
CA THR A 33 -14.74 28.94 8.54
C THR A 33 -15.05 28.71 7.06
N PHE A 34 -14.97 29.76 6.23
CA PHE A 34 -15.19 29.64 4.80
C PHE A 34 -14.12 28.78 4.13
N PHE A 35 -12.85 28.97 4.50
CA PHE A 35 -11.75 28.15 3.99
C PHE A 35 -11.92 26.68 4.37
N GLU A 36 -12.18 26.40 5.65
CA GLU A 36 -12.35 25.04 6.18
C GLU A 36 -13.59 24.33 5.62
N SER A 37 -14.59 25.07 5.15
CA SER A 37 -15.76 24.52 4.47
C SER A 37 -15.49 24.02 3.05
N LYS A 38 -14.32 24.33 2.46
CA LYS A 38 -13.97 23.88 1.11
C LYS A 38 -13.33 22.52 1.15
N LEU A 39 -13.62 21.73 0.11
CA LEU A 39 -13.02 20.42 -0.11
C LEU A 39 -11.79 20.56 -1.00
N PHE A 40 -10.66 20.02 -0.54
CA PHE A 40 -9.45 19.81 -1.32
C PHE A 40 -9.17 18.32 -1.40
N CYS A 41 -8.65 17.84 -2.52
CA CYS A 41 -8.37 16.43 -2.75
C CYS A 41 -6.87 16.16 -2.84
N LEU A 42 -6.46 14.92 -2.57
CA LEU A 42 -5.16 14.43 -3.03
C LEU A 42 -5.22 14.30 -4.56
N GLU A 43 -4.14 14.70 -5.21
CA GLU A 43 -4.02 14.71 -6.67
C GLU A 43 -2.72 14.03 -7.08
N LYS A 44 -2.72 13.39 -8.25
CA LYS A 44 -1.49 12.88 -8.85
C LYS A 44 -0.84 13.98 -9.68
N SER A 45 0.40 14.34 -9.33
CA SER A 45 1.15 15.36 -10.07
C SER A 45 1.50 14.86 -11.46
N ASN A 46 1.11 15.60 -12.50
CA ASN A 46 1.49 15.31 -13.89
C ASN A 46 3.00 15.43 -14.14
N LYS A 47 3.74 16.17 -13.29
CA LYS A 47 5.19 16.37 -13.44
C LYS A 47 5.99 15.25 -12.81
N THR A 48 5.61 14.81 -11.60
CA THR A 48 6.41 13.87 -10.79
C THR A 48 5.78 12.49 -10.65
N ASN A 49 4.53 12.30 -11.12
CA ASN A 49 3.69 11.13 -10.86
C ASN A 49 3.49 10.79 -9.37
N LYS A 50 3.90 11.69 -8.46
CA LYS A 50 3.70 11.55 -7.02
C LYS A 50 2.34 12.09 -6.62
N ILE A 51 1.81 11.55 -5.53
CA ILE A 51 0.61 12.07 -4.89
C ILE A 51 0.98 13.34 -4.13
N ILE A 52 0.23 14.40 -4.38
CA ILE A 52 0.38 15.71 -3.74
C ILE A 52 -0.94 16.14 -3.12
N LYS A 53 -0.87 17.11 -2.21
CA LYS A 53 -2.06 17.83 -1.74
C LYS A 53 -2.49 18.79 -2.85
N GLY A 54 -3.69 18.58 -3.39
CA GLY A 54 -4.29 19.53 -4.33
C GLY A 54 -4.49 20.88 -3.66
N ASN A 55 -4.26 21.93 -4.44
CA ASN A 55 -4.38 23.32 -4.01
C ASN A 55 -5.64 24.01 -4.54
N ARG A 56 -6.39 23.33 -5.42
CA ARG A 56 -7.66 23.81 -6.00
C ARG A 56 -8.85 23.24 -5.24
N ILE A 57 -9.86 24.07 -5.09
CA ILE A 57 -11.15 23.65 -4.53
C ILE A 57 -11.76 22.58 -5.44
N CYS A 58 -12.22 21.49 -4.84
CA CYS A 58 -13.07 20.51 -5.49
C CYS A 58 -14.53 20.78 -5.14
N GLU A 59 -15.31 21.24 -6.12
CA GLU A 59 -16.75 21.51 -5.93
C GLU A 59 -17.62 20.22 -5.92
N SER A 60 -17.03 19.06 -6.21
CA SER A 60 -17.74 17.78 -6.30
C SER A 60 -17.41 16.82 -5.15
N GLU A 61 -16.54 15.85 -5.39
CA GLU A 61 -16.03 14.89 -4.41
C GLU A 61 -14.62 14.48 -4.78
N CYS A 62 -13.91 13.86 -3.84
CA CYS A 62 -12.60 13.32 -4.14
C CYS A 62 -12.74 11.85 -4.52
N PHE A 63 -11.99 11.41 -5.54
CA PHE A 63 -11.90 10.00 -5.91
C PHE A 63 -10.50 9.45 -5.62
N VAL A 64 -10.45 8.15 -5.37
CA VAL A 64 -9.23 7.35 -5.42
C VAL A 64 -9.55 6.00 -6.06
N TYR A 65 -8.72 5.58 -7.01
CA TYR A 65 -8.86 4.29 -7.65
C TYR A 65 -7.52 3.63 -7.94
N ARG A 66 -7.55 2.31 -8.03
CA ARG A 66 -6.44 1.51 -8.52
C ARG A 66 -6.80 0.94 -9.88
N ASP A 67 -6.03 1.25 -10.92
CA ASP A 67 -6.25 0.70 -12.24
C ASP A 67 -5.89 -0.79 -12.33
N LYS A 68 -6.17 -1.44 -13.46
CA LYS A 68 -5.84 -2.86 -13.69
C LYS A 68 -4.34 -3.18 -13.65
N LEU A 69 -3.48 -2.18 -13.79
CA LEU A 69 -2.02 -2.33 -13.68
C LEU A 69 -1.54 -2.18 -12.24
N GLY A 70 -2.43 -1.84 -11.31
CA GLY A 70 -2.09 -1.65 -9.90
C GLY A 70 -1.74 -0.21 -9.55
N ILE A 71 -1.82 0.73 -10.50
CA ILE A 71 -1.43 2.12 -10.31
C ILE A 71 -2.56 2.88 -9.62
N VAL A 72 -2.19 3.65 -8.61
CA VAL A 72 -3.10 4.49 -7.84
C VAL A 72 -3.26 5.84 -8.54
N ASN A 73 -4.51 6.30 -8.61
CA ASN A 73 -4.89 7.58 -9.18
C ASN A 73 -5.89 8.26 -8.24
N GLN A 74 -5.69 9.56 -8.03
CA GLN A 74 -6.42 10.36 -7.06
C GLN A 74 -6.70 11.74 -7.66
N GLY A 75 -7.85 12.33 -7.33
CA GLY A 75 -8.17 13.69 -7.75
C GLY A 75 -9.57 14.14 -7.35
N CYS A 76 -9.97 15.28 -7.90
CA CYS A 76 -11.32 15.80 -7.82
C CYS A 76 -12.22 15.19 -8.92
N GLY A 77 -13.41 14.74 -8.56
CA GLY A 77 -14.39 14.12 -9.44
C GLY A 77 -14.95 12.81 -8.87
N ASN A 78 -15.62 12.03 -9.71
CA ASN A 78 -16.29 10.81 -9.29
C ASN A 78 -15.74 9.56 -10.02
N CYS A 79 -15.60 8.45 -9.30
CA CYS A 79 -15.37 7.11 -9.83
C CYS A 79 -16.17 6.73 -11.09
N SER A 80 -17.41 7.21 -11.20
CA SER A 80 -18.33 6.96 -12.32
C SER A 80 -17.81 7.49 -13.66
N LEU A 81 -16.83 8.41 -13.64
CA LEU A 81 -16.19 8.95 -14.84
C LEU A 81 -15.11 8.02 -15.42
N PHE A 82 -14.74 6.97 -14.67
CA PHE A 82 -13.66 6.06 -15.02
C PHE A 82 -14.18 4.65 -15.22
N SER A 83 -13.51 3.89 -16.07
CA SER A 83 -13.75 2.46 -16.25
C SER A 83 -12.43 1.71 -16.15
N GLY A 84 -12.48 0.40 -15.86
CA GLY A 84 -11.28 -0.43 -15.86
C GLY A 84 -10.39 -0.28 -14.62
N TYR A 85 -10.98 -0.07 -13.45
CA TYR A 85 -10.29 -0.12 -12.15
C TYR A 85 -10.56 -1.45 -11.41
N ILE A 86 -9.66 -1.80 -10.50
CA ILE A 86 -9.83 -2.92 -9.54
C ILE A 86 -10.78 -2.49 -8.42
N ASP A 87 -10.58 -1.27 -7.93
CA ASP A 87 -11.36 -0.67 -6.86
C ASP A 87 -11.36 0.84 -7.01
N CYS A 88 -12.47 1.46 -6.64
CA CYS A 88 -12.63 2.90 -6.66
C CYS A 88 -13.54 3.32 -5.51
N LYS A 89 -13.16 4.38 -4.81
CA LYS A 89 -14.00 5.02 -3.79
C LYS A 89 -14.04 6.53 -3.97
N ASN A 90 -15.17 7.07 -3.59
CA ASN A 90 -15.42 8.50 -3.47
C ASN A 90 -15.46 8.88 -2.00
N CYS A 91 -15.13 10.13 -1.68
CA CYS A 91 -15.27 10.68 -0.33
C CYS A 91 -15.53 12.18 -0.37
N LYS A 92 -16.19 12.68 0.69
CA LYS A 92 -16.53 14.10 0.88
C LYS A 92 -16.30 14.58 2.31
N GLU A 93 -15.94 13.68 3.23
CA GLU A 93 -16.03 13.97 4.66
C GLU A 93 -15.05 15.05 5.14
N ASN A 94 -13.85 15.09 4.56
CA ASN A 94 -12.76 15.99 4.96
C ASN A 94 -11.82 16.30 3.80
N ASN A 95 -11.00 17.34 3.97
CA ASN A 95 -9.88 17.61 3.07
C ASN A 95 -8.94 16.43 2.95
N TYR A 96 -8.54 16.11 1.72
CA TYR A 96 -7.61 15.03 1.38
C TYR A 96 -8.12 13.64 1.81
N CYS A 97 -9.44 13.45 1.86
CA CYS A 97 -10.06 12.19 2.30
C CYS A 97 -9.73 10.98 1.41
N ASN A 98 -9.36 11.21 0.15
CA ASN A 98 -9.16 10.18 -0.87
C ASN A 98 -7.81 9.49 -0.76
N ASN A 99 -7.37 9.12 0.44
CA ASN A 99 -6.13 8.39 0.66
C ASN A 99 -6.20 6.96 0.08
N GLU A 100 -5.10 6.45 -0.49
CA GLU A 100 -5.04 5.08 -1.04
C GLU A 100 -5.52 4.00 -0.06
N ARG A 101 -5.32 4.22 1.25
CA ARG A 101 -5.72 3.27 2.29
C ARG A 101 -7.21 2.93 2.30
N ILE A 102 -8.06 3.77 1.72
CA ILE A 102 -9.51 3.49 1.70
C ILE A 102 -9.89 2.51 0.58
N ILE A 103 -9.03 2.28 -0.42
CA ILE A 103 -9.27 1.29 -1.47
C ILE A 103 -8.47 0.01 -1.21
N SER A 104 -8.99 -1.09 -1.69
CA SER A 104 -8.32 -2.39 -1.63
C SER A 104 -7.05 -2.47 -2.48
N LYS A 105 -6.23 -3.46 -2.15
CA LYS A 105 -5.10 -3.92 -2.96
C LYS A 105 -5.38 -5.33 -3.50
N GLN A 106 -4.41 -5.85 -4.25
CA GLN A 106 -4.44 -7.23 -4.73
C GLN A 106 -3.24 -8.00 -4.22
N CYS A 107 -3.45 -9.29 -4.02
CA CYS A 107 -2.41 -10.27 -3.77
C CYS A 107 -2.41 -11.30 -4.90
N TRP A 108 -1.25 -11.91 -5.15
CA TRP A 108 -1.19 -13.08 -6.01
C TRP A 108 -1.89 -14.27 -5.34
N GLU A 109 -2.60 -15.04 -6.14
CA GLU A 109 -3.10 -16.37 -5.82
C GLU A 109 -2.44 -17.42 -6.73
N ASP A 110 -2.71 -18.68 -6.44
CA ASP A 110 -2.29 -19.80 -7.29
C ASP A 110 -2.87 -19.67 -8.71
N ASN A 111 -2.15 -20.22 -9.71
CA ASN A 111 -2.54 -20.19 -11.13
C ASN A 111 -2.64 -18.78 -11.73
N ASN A 112 -1.76 -17.85 -11.32
CA ASN A 112 -1.73 -16.45 -11.78
C ASN A 112 -3.04 -15.69 -11.56
N ARG A 113 -3.86 -16.14 -10.61
CA ARG A 113 -5.06 -15.42 -10.17
C ARG A 113 -4.67 -14.30 -9.20
N LYS A 114 -5.61 -13.41 -8.96
CA LYS A 114 -5.45 -12.28 -8.02
C LYS A 114 -6.69 -12.19 -7.15
N CYS A 115 -6.49 -12.09 -5.85
CA CYS A 115 -7.55 -11.79 -4.90
C CYS A 115 -7.51 -10.32 -4.48
N LYS A 116 -8.67 -9.76 -4.14
CA LYS A 116 -8.86 -8.40 -3.64
C LYS A 116 -8.93 -8.45 -2.11
N ILE A 117 -8.22 -7.55 -1.44
CA ILE A 117 -8.17 -7.49 0.03
C ILE A 117 -8.04 -6.04 0.52
N GLU A 118 -8.46 -5.75 1.75
CA GLU A 118 -8.31 -4.41 2.33
C GLU A 118 -6.85 -3.94 2.34
N PHE A 119 -6.63 -2.63 2.35
CA PHE A 119 -5.29 -2.05 2.18
C PHE A 119 -4.31 -2.54 3.26
N ASP A 120 -4.73 -2.58 4.52
CA ASP A 120 -3.85 -2.94 5.63
C ASP A 120 -3.76 -4.46 5.86
N ASP A 121 -4.64 -5.26 5.24
CA ASP A 121 -4.61 -6.71 5.40
C ASP A 121 -3.48 -7.36 4.58
N PRO A 122 -2.76 -8.35 5.12
CA PRO A 122 -1.59 -8.90 4.44
C PRO A 122 -1.94 -9.75 3.21
N CYS A 123 -0.97 -9.85 2.31
CA CYS A 123 -0.85 -10.95 1.36
C CYS A 123 0.07 -12.01 1.96
N TYR A 124 -0.21 -13.29 1.70
CA TYR A 124 0.66 -14.38 2.13
C TYR A 124 1.29 -15.15 0.97
N ILE A 125 2.45 -15.72 1.22
CA ILE A 125 3.08 -16.76 0.40
C ILE A 125 3.67 -17.81 1.35
N TYR A 126 3.48 -19.10 1.07
CA TYR A 126 3.99 -20.18 1.92
C TYR A 126 4.50 -21.39 1.13
N ARG A 127 5.40 -22.15 1.75
CA ARG A 127 5.91 -23.43 1.24
C ARG A 127 5.08 -24.59 1.78
N THR A 128 4.57 -25.42 0.88
CA THR A 128 3.93 -26.70 1.25
C THR A 128 4.97 -27.68 1.81
N PRO A 129 4.56 -28.78 2.46
CA PRO A 129 5.49 -29.82 2.93
C PRO A 129 6.37 -30.42 1.81
N THR A 130 5.92 -30.34 0.56
CA THR A 130 6.67 -30.76 -0.64
C THR A 130 7.49 -29.62 -1.27
N ASN A 131 7.68 -28.50 -0.56
CA ASN A 131 8.30 -27.26 -1.03
C ASN A 131 7.63 -26.60 -2.25
N GLY A 132 6.39 -26.99 -2.57
CA GLY A 132 5.53 -26.25 -3.49
C GLY A 132 5.21 -24.86 -2.94
N VAL A 133 4.87 -23.93 -3.82
CA VAL A 133 4.51 -22.56 -3.44
C VAL A 133 3.00 -22.41 -3.49
N LYS A 134 2.41 -21.84 -2.43
CA LYS A 134 1.03 -21.36 -2.43
C LYS A 134 0.95 -19.91 -2.00
N LYS A 135 -0.03 -19.19 -2.54
CA LYS A 135 -0.21 -17.75 -2.35
C LYS A 135 -1.67 -17.41 -2.05
N GLY A 136 -1.89 -16.26 -1.43
CA GLY A 136 -3.25 -15.74 -1.29
C GLY A 136 -3.35 -14.46 -0.47
N CYS A 137 -4.60 -14.14 -0.14
CA CYS A 137 -5.01 -13.00 0.65
C CYS A 137 -5.16 -13.40 2.12
N GLY A 138 -4.77 -12.50 3.01
CA GLY A 138 -4.91 -12.64 4.45
C GLY A 138 -3.62 -13.08 5.13
N LYS A 139 -3.78 -13.51 6.37
CA LYS A 139 -2.67 -13.91 7.24
C LYS A 139 -2.10 -15.26 6.83
N CYS A 140 -0.86 -15.50 7.24
CA CYS A 140 -0.17 -16.75 7.01
C CYS A 140 -0.93 -17.94 7.61
N PRO A 141 -1.22 -18.97 6.81
CA PRO A 141 -1.93 -20.16 7.32
C PRO A 141 -1.02 -21.13 8.08
N PHE A 142 0.31 -21.07 7.87
CA PHE A 142 1.30 -22.00 8.43
C PHE A 142 2.62 -21.27 8.77
N TYR A 143 3.52 -21.93 9.49
CA TYR A 143 4.82 -21.37 9.93
C TYR A 143 5.88 -21.24 8.79
N THR A 144 5.72 -21.94 7.66
CA THR A 144 6.60 -21.83 6.46
C THR A 144 6.12 -20.72 5.52
N CYS A 145 5.73 -19.58 6.10
CA CYS A 145 5.00 -18.54 5.41
C CYS A 145 5.57 -17.15 5.68
N LYS A 146 5.39 -16.25 4.72
CA LYS A 146 5.67 -14.82 4.85
C LYS A 146 4.46 -13.99 4.49
N GLU A 147 4.28 -12.91 5.24
CA GLU A 147 3.28 -11.87 5.00
C GLU A 147 3.94 -10.62 4.40
N CYS A 148 3.18 -9.87 3.62
CA CYS A 148 3.59 -8.56 3.14
C CYS A 148 2.36 -7.68 2.88
N THR A 149 2.52 -6.36 2.93
CA THR A 149 1.39 -5.41 2.88
C THR A 149 1.32 -4.60 1.57
N GLU A 150 2.29 -4.71 0.68
CA GLU A 150 2.26 -3.96 -0.57
C GLU A 150 1.40 -4.65 -1.64
N HIS A 151 0.98 -3.89 -2.66
CA HIS A 151 0.27 -4.45 -3.81
C HIS A 151 1.10 -5.53 -4.52
N LEU A 152 0.55 -6.73 -4.69
CA LEU A 152 1.19 -7.86 -5.37
C LEU A 152 2.56 -8.27 -4.81
N CYS A 153 2.79 -8.05 -3.52
CA CYS A 153 4.10 -8.26 -2.90
C CYS A 153 4.51 -9.73 -2.71
N ASN A 154 3.54 -10.66 -2.73
CA ASN A 154 3.72 -12.07 -2.39
C ASN A 154 4.22 -12.92 -3.57
N GLU A 155 5.28 -12.47 -4.24
CA GLU A 155 5.81 -13.12 -5.43
C GLU A 155 6.82 -14.22 -5.13
N ASN A 156 7.69 -13.98 -4.14
CA ASN A 156 8.88 -14.77 -3.87
C ASN A 156 8.97 -15.16 -2.40
N ILE A 157 9.28 -16.43 -2.14
CA ILE A 157 9.62 -16.93 -0.80
C ILE A 157 10.81 -17.87 -0.91
N ALA A 158 11.68 -17.82 0.10
CA ALA A 158 12.80 -18.72 0.24
C ALA A 158 12.32 -20.19 0.41
N ASN A 159 13.25 -21.14 0.27
CA ASN A 159 12.96 -22.53 0.61
C ASN A 159 12.91 -22.68 2.13
N TYR A 160 12.15 -23.67 2.61
CA TYR A 160 12.17 -24.06 4.02
C TYR A 160 12.70 -25.47 4.16
N CYS A 161 13.54 -25.65 5.15
CA CYS A 161 14.27 -26.86 5.44
C CYS A 161 13.83 -27.39 6.81
N PHE A 162 13.69 -28.70 6.96
CA PHE A 162 13.54 -29.30 8.29
C PHE A 162 14.85 -29.15 9.05
N GLY A 163 14.77 -28.56 10.23
CA GLY A 163 15.84 -28.47 11.21
C GLY A 163 15.80 -29.62 12.21
N TYR A 164 16.66 -29.51 13.22
CA TYR A 164 16.71 -30.46 14.33
C TYR A 164 15.33 -30.61 14.99
N MET A 165 14.95 -31.85 15.32
CA MET A 165 13.65 -32.20 15.94
C MET A 165 12.41 -31.72 15.16
N GLY A 166 12.50 -31.54 13.84
CA GLY A 166 11.34 -31.15 13.01
C GLY A 166 10.99 -29.66 13.08
N SER A 167 11.88 -28.82 13.59
CA SER A 167 11.79 -27.36 13.45
C SER A 167 11.85 -26.94 11.97
N TYR A 168 11.37 -25.75 11.64
CA TYR A 168 11.47 -25.20 10.28
C TYR A 168 12.53 -24.11 10.24
N LYS A 169 13.46 -24.23 9.30
CA LYS A 169 14.52 -23.26 9.06
C LYS A 169 14.33 -22.65 7.69
N GLU A 170 14.25 -21.33 7.64
CA GLU A 170 14.31 -20.61 6.37
C GLU A 170 15.72 -20.72 5.79
N CYS A 171 15.80 -21.08 4.51
CA CYS A 171 17.03 -21.22 3.78
C CYS A 171 17.18 -19.98 2.90
N PHE A 172 18.02 -19.02 3.32
CA PHE A 172 18.09 -17.65 2.79
C PHE A 172 18.45 -17.55 1.30
N ASP A 173 19.04 -18.60 0.73
CA ASP A 173 19.33 -18.67 -0.69
C ASP A 173 18.21 -19.40 -1.45
N LYS A 174 17.79 -18.86 -2.60
CA LYS A 174 16.77 -19.49 -3.45
C LYS A 174 17.28 -20.81 -4.05
N GLU A 175 18.59 -20.93 -4.19
CA GLU A 175 19.29 -22.13 -4.67
C GLU A 175 19.70 -23.06 -3.52
N SER A 176 19.40 -22.70 -2.26
CA SER A 176 19.61 -23.62 -1.14
C SER A 176 18.59 -24.75 -1.21
N PHE A 177 19.10 -25.96 -1.45
CA PHE A 177 18.35 -27.20 -1.32
C PHE A 177 18.54 -27.80 0.07
N CYS A 178 17.54 -28.55 0.52
CA CYS A 178 17.66 -29.35 1.75
C CYS A 178 18.44 -30.63 1.43
N TYR A 179 19.42 -30.97 2.24
CA TYR A 179 20.15 -32.24 2.12
C TYR A 179 20.07 -32.99 3.45
N ILE A 180 19.93 -34.32 3.36
CA ILE A 180 20.12 -35.23 4.48
C ILE A 180 21.28 -36.14 4.10
N ALA A 181 22.35 -36.15 4.91
CA ALA A 181 23.48 -37.03 4.72
C ALA A 181 23.32 -38.27 5.62
N LYS A 182 23.46 -39.47 5.03
CA LYS A 182 23.70 -40.69 5.80
C LYS A 182 25.20 -40.74 6.10
N ILE A 183 25.56 -40.73 7.38
CA ILE A 183 26.95 -40.90 7.81
C ILE A 183 27.07 -42.35 8.28
N GLU A 184 27.85 -43.15 7.54
CA GLU A 184 28.23 -44.49 7.94
C GLU A 184 29.59 -44.42 8.65
N PHE A 185 29.67 -44.95 9.87
CA PHE A 185 30.93 -45.05 10.58
C PHE A 185 31.55 -46.41 10.28
N GLU A 186 32.55 -46.45 9.41
CA GLU A 186 33.46 -47.59 9.30
C GLU A 186 34.53 -47.48 10.38
N ASN A 187 34.18 -47.92 11.59
CA ASN A 187 35.00 -48.73 12.49
C ASN A 187 34.49 -48.61 13.93
N GLU A 188 34.08 -49.75 14.47
CA GLU A 188 33.96 -50.00 15.91
C GLU A 188 35.34 -49.83 16.56
N GLY A 189 35.59 -48.65 17.11
CA GLY A 189 36.74 -48.37 17.97
C GLY A 189 36.24 -47.78 19.27
N TRP A 190 36.35 -48.54 20.36
CA TRP A 190 36.06 -48.06 21.70
C TRP A 190 37.00 -46.91 22.07
N ILE A 191 36.44 -45.79 22.53
CA ILE A 191 37.18 -44.76 23.27
C ILE A 191 36.57 -44.72 24.67
N LEU A 192 37.39 -45.09 25.67
CA LEU A 192 37.13 -44.93 27.10
C LEU A 192 37.05 -43.45 27.48
#